data_AF-A0AA36HCQ5-F1
#
_entry.id   AF-A0AA36HCQ5-F1
#
_cell.length_a   1.000
_cell.length_b   1.000
_cell.length_c   1.000
_cell.angle_alpha   90.00
_cell.angle_beta   90.00
_cell.angle_gamma   90.00
#
_symmetry.space_group_name_H-M   'P 1'
#
loop_
_entity.id
_entity.type
_entity.pdbx_description
1 polymer ?
#
loop_
_entity_poly.entity_id
_entity_poly.type
_entity_poly.pdbx_seq_one_letter_code
_entity_poly.pdbx_strand_id
1 'polypeptide(L)'
;MPRFHGKVAIITGSSSKIEAATAVFFAKEGAKVTITGRKQHGLEFYASYARNPFEVPSGRIADPSEIATVIAFLADEVQSSCIVGQTIVADGGNLIVLASNADVPVKKTTQF
;
A
#
# COMPACT_ATOMS: atom_id res chain seq x y z
N MET A 1 -7.92 21.22 -19.78
CA MET A 1 -8.96 20.46 -19.05
C MET A 1 -8.29 19.50 -18.10
N PRO A 2 -8.84 19.24 -16.88
CA PRO A 2 -8.30 18.24 -15.95
C PRO A 2 -8.22 16.86 -16.61
N ARG A 3 -7.16 16.09 -16.34
CA ARG A 3 -6.84 14.85 -17.09
C ARG A 3 -7.97 13.82 -17.06
N PHE A 4 -8.77 13.78 -16.00
CA PHE A 4 -9.85 12.81 -15.80
C PHE A 4 -11.24 13.43 -15.69
N HIS A 5 -11.43 14.64 -16.25
CA HIS A 5 -12.73 15.30 -16.23
C HIS A 5 -13.86 14.43 -16.80
N GLY A 6 -14.97 14.32 -16.06
CA GLY A 6 -16.15 13.56 -16.46
C GLY A 6 -16.00 12.03 -16.37
N LYS A 7 -14.85 11.52 -15.89
CA LYS A 7 -14.62 10.09 -15.68
C LYS A 7 -15.03 9.66 -14.27
N VAL A 8 -15.36 8.37 -14.14
CA VAL A 8 -15.64 7.73 -12.84
C VAL A 8 -14.52 6.72 -12.55
N ALA A 9 -14.00 6.73 -11.33
CA ALA A 9 -12.98 5.79 -10.87
C ALA A 9 -13.46 5.05 -9.62
N ILE A 10 -13.34 3.72 -9.63
CA ILE A 10 -13.57 2.87 -8.46
C ILE A 10 -12.21 2.38 -7.98
N ILE A 11 -11.88 2.65 -6.71
CA ILE A 11 -10.62 2.26 -6.10
C ILE A 11 -10.91 1.21 -5.04
N THR A 12 -10.40 0.00 -5.26
CA THR A 12 -10.55 -1.13 -4.35
C THR A 12 -9.30 -1.26 -3.48
N GLY A 13 -9.46 -1.57 -2.20
CA GLY A 13 -8.34 -1.64 -1.25
C GLY A 13 -8.20 -0.38 -0.39
N SER A 14 -9.31 0.24 0.03
CA SER A 14 -9.36 1.50 0.80
C SER A 14 -8.57 1.51 2.13
N SER A 15 -8.00 0.38 2.51
CA SER A 15 -7.27 0.17 3.75
C SER A 15 -5.75 0.27 3.58
N SER A 16 -5.25 0.88 2.50
CA SER A 16 -3.82 1.10 2.31
C SER A 16 -3.48 2.49 1.75
N LYS A 17 -2.21 2.84 1.94
CA LYS A 17 -1.64 4.19 1.79
C LYS A 17 -1.71 4.69 0.35
N ILE A 18 -1.52 3.81 -0.64
CA ILE A 18 -1.41 4.20 -2.05
C ILE A 18 -2.76 4.41 -2.71
N GLU A 19 -3.78 3.65 -2.30
CA GLU A 19 -5.14 3.73 -2.82
C GLU A 19 -5.80 5.03 -2.37
N ALA A 20 -5.53 5.46 -1.13
CA ALA A 20 -6.00 6.75 -0.63
C ALA A 20 -5.33 7.92 -1.37
N ALA A 21 -4.01 7.86 -1.58
CA ALA A 21 -3.29 8.86 -2.35
C ALA A 21 -3.76 8.91 -3.82
N THR A 22 -4.00 7.74 -4.42
CA THR A 22 -4.55 7.59 -5.77
C THR A 22 -5.95 8.20 -5.85
N ALA A 23 -6.81 7.96 -4.87
CA ALA A 23 -8.15 8.54 -4.83
C ALA A 23 -8.13 10.07 -4.79
N VAL A 24 -7.24 10.63 -3.95
CA VAL A 24 -7.05 12.09 -3.87
C VAL A 24 -6.53 12.64 -5.19
N PHE A 25 -5.57 11.97 -5.84
CA PHE A 25 -5.04 12.38 -7.14
C PHE A 25 -6.13 12.38 -8.23
N PHE A 26 -6.90 11.30 -8.35
CA PHE A 26 -7.98 11.20 -9.35
C PHE A 26 -9.08 12.24 -9.11
N ALA A 27 -9.43 12.50 -7.85
CA ALA A 27 -10.40 13.55 -7.51
C ALA A 27 -9.89 14.95 -7.90
N LYS A 28 -8.60 15.26 -7.62
CA LYS A 28 -7.96 16.53 -8.03
C LYS A 28 -7.94 16.70 -9.56
N GLU A 29 -7.74 15.61 -10.29
CA GLU A 29 -7.78 15.57 -11.76
C GLU A 29 -9.20 15.52 -12.35
N GLY A 30 -10.24 15.71 -11.53
CA GLY A 30 -11.62 15.91 -11.97
C GLY A 30 -12.47 14.64 -12.16
N ALA A 31 -11.98 13.48 -11.70
CA ALA A 31 -12.78 12.25 -11.69
C ALA A 31 -13.78 12.24 -10.51
N LYS A 32 -14.91 11.56 -10.71
CA LYS A 32 -15.79 11.12 -9.61
C LYS A 32 -15.23 9.82 -9.04
N VAL A 33 -14.83 9.81 -7.77
CA VAL A 33 -14.11 8.68 -7.17
C VAL A 33 -14.94 8.04 -6.06
N THR A 34 -15.06 6.71 -6.09
CA THR A 34 -15.57 5.89 -4.97
C THR A 34 -14.47 4.94 -4.51
N ILE A 35 -14.27 4.83 -3.21
CA ILE A 35 -13.29 3.91 -2.61
C ILE A 35 -14.03 2.83 -1.81
N THR A 36 -13.59 1.58 -1.90
CA THR A 36 -14.15 0.46 -1.13
C THR A 36 -13.08 -0.38 -0.44
N GLY A 37 -13.36 -0.82 0.77
CA GLY A 37 -12.49 -1.71 1.55
C GLY A 37 -13.13 -2.11 2.88
N ARG A 38 -12.52 -3.10 3.54
CA ARG A 38 -13.10 -3.79 4.70
C ARG A 38 -12.94 -3.05 6.04
N LYS A 39 -12.04 -2.07 6.10
CA LYS A 39 -11.73 -1.31 7.32
C LYS A 39 -11.74 0.18 7.01
N GLN A 40 -12.34 0.97 7.89
CA GLN A 40 -12.38 2.43 7.78
C GLN A 40 -11.14 3.03 8.44
N HIS A 41 -10.15 3.47 7.66
CA HIS A 41 -9.00 4.21 8.16
C HIS A 41 -8.79 5.46 7.29
N GLY A 42 -8.58 6.61 7.93
CA GLY A 42 -8.36 7.89 7.24
C GLY A 42 -6.89 8.15 6.92
N LEU A 43 -6.61 9.17 6.09
CA LEU A 43 -5.23 9.57 5.73
C LEU A 43 -4.36 9.85 6.96
N GLU A 44 -4.94 10.46 7.98
CA GLU A 44 -4.25 10.84 9.21
C GLU A 44 -3.81 9.63 10.04
N PHE A 45 -4.61 8.56 10.05
CA PHE A 45 -4.21 7.28 10.62
C PHE A 45 -2.97 6.72 9.92
N TYR A 46 -2.93 6.76 8.59
CA TYR A 46 -1.76 6.27 7.86
C TYR A 46 -0.54 7.15 8.04
N ALA A 47 -0.73 8.46 8.19
CA ALA A 47 0.36 9.38 8.48
C ALA A 47 0.93 9.15 9.88
N SER A 48 0.09 8.90 10.90
CA SER A 48 0.57 8.54 12.24
C SER A 48 1.22 7.16 12.28
N TYR A 49 0.62 6.19 11.60
CA TYR A 49 1.14 4.84 11.45
C TYR A 49 2.51 4.81 10.77
N ALA A 50 2.68 5.59 9.69
CA ALA A 50 3.95 5.70 8.98
C ALA A 50 5.07 6.33 9.81
N ARG A 51 4.75 7.24 10.73
CA ARG A 51 5.74 7.87 11.63
C ARG A 51 6.24 6.93 12.72
N ASN A 52 5.60 5.79 12.95
CA ASN A 52 6.08 4.81 13.90
C ASN A 52 7.13 3.89 13.22
N PRO A 53 8.43 3.99 13.57
CA PRO A 53 9.47 3.16 12.97
C PRO A 53 9.29 1.66 13.32
N PHE A 54 8.55 1.35 14.38
CA PHE A 54 8.17 -0.02 14.76
C PHE A 54 6.94 -0.53 14.02
N GLU A 55 6.40 0.22 13.07
CA GLU A 55 5.34 -0.20 12.14
C GLU A 55 5.86 -0.11 10.71
N VAL A 56 6.52 1.01 10.38
CA VAL A 56 7.04 1.33 9.05
C VAL A 56 8.47 1.82 9.23
N PRO A 57 9.48 0.95 9.05
CA PRO A 57 10.88 1.28 9.27
C PRO A 57 11.37 2.50 8.47
N SER A 58 10.82 2.73 7.27
CA SER A 58 11.13 3.94 6.49
C SER A 58 10.62 5.26 7.12
N GLY A 59 9.75 5.20 8.14
CA GLY A 59 9.27 6.36 8.90
C GLY A 59 8.33 7.29 8.12
N ARG A 60 7.94 6.91 6.90
CA ARG A 60 7.12 7.75 6.01
C ARG A 60 6.23 6.92 5.09
N ILE A 61 5.32 7.62 4.43
CA ILE A 61 4.55 7.07 3.31
C ILE A 61 5.43 7.17 2.06
N ALA A 62 5.51 6.09 1.28
CA ALA A 62 6.13 6.12 -0.03
C ALA A 62 5.30 6.98 -0.99
N ASP A 63 5.97 7.82 -1.78
CA ASP A 63 5.31 8.55 -2.84
C ASP A 63 4.89 7.59 -3.97
N PRO A 64 3.75 7.80 -4.65
CA PRO A 64 3.35 6.96 -5.77
C PRO A 64 4.41 6.80 -6.87
N SER A 65 5.26 7.81 -7.08
CA SER A 65 6.38 7.74 -8.05
C SER A 65 7.42 6.69 -7.66
N GLU A 66 7.69 6.48 -6.37
CA GLU A 66 8.63 5.46 -5.89
C GLU A 66 8.10 4.05 -6.19
N ILE A 67 6.80 3.84 -6.03
CA ILE A 67 6.15 2.57 -6.39
C ILE A 67 6.14 2.38 -7.91
N ALA A 68 5.90 3.44 -8.67
CA ALA A 68 5.98 3.41 -10.13
C ALA A 68 7.38 3.01 -10.63
N THR A 69 8.45 3.47 -9.95
CA THR A 69 9.82 3.04 -10.27
C THR A 69 10.03 1.55 -10.06
N VAL A 70 9.48 0.95 -8.99
CA VAL A 70 9.54 -0.50 -8.77
C VAL A 70 8.81 -1.25 -9.88
N ILE A 71 7.62 -0.78 -10.28
CA ILE A 71 6.86 -1.37 -11.38
C ILE A 71 7.64 -1.26 -12.70
N ALA A 72 8.22 -0.09 -12.98
CA ALA A 72 9.02 0.14 -14.19
C ALA A 72 10.24 -0.80 -14.25
N PHE A 73 10.93 -1.01 -13.13
CA PHE A 73 12.00 -2.00 -13.02
C PHE A 73 11.51 -3.42 -13.32
N LEU A 74 10.37 -3.84 -12.76
CA LEU A 74 9.81 -5.17 -13.00
C LEU A 74 9.23 -5.36 -14.42
N ALA A 75 8.98 -4.27 -15.14
CA ALA A 75 8.57 -4.30 -16.53
C ALA A 75 9.75 -4.35 -17.51
N ASP A 76 10.97 -4.05 -17.04
CA ASP A 76 12.19 -4.14 -17.85
C ASP A 76 12.66 -5.59 -17.94
N GLU A 77 12.39 -6.22 -19.08
CA GLU A 77 12.68 -7.63 -19.36
C GLU A 77 14.16 -8.01 -19.25
N VAL A 78 15.08 -7.05 -19.41
CA VAL A 78 16.51 -7.30 -19.28
C VAL A 78 16.91 -7.22 -17.81
N GLN A 79 16.48 -6.14 -17.13
CA GLN A 79 16.86 -5.89 -15.73
C GLN A 79 16.21 -6.86 -14.75
N SER A 80 14.98 -7.31 -15.01
CA SER A 80 14.25 -8.24 -14.15
C SER A 80 14.17 -9.65 -14.73
N SER A 81 15.04 -10.01 -15.68
CA SER A 81 15.03 -11.29 -16.41
C SER A 81 15.01 -12.55 -15.51
N CYS A 82 15.53 -12.47 -14.29
CA CYS A 82 15.54 -13.57 -13.33
C CYS A 82 14.41 -13.52 -12.27
N ILE A 83 13.58 -12.48 -12.27
CA ILE A 83 12.50 -12.29 -11.29
C ILE A 83 11.20 -12.85 -11.88
N VAL A 84 10.95 -14.14 -11.61
CA VAL A 84 9.78 -14.85 -12.14
C VAL A 84 8.96 -15.45 -11.01
N GLY A 85 7.64 -15.22 -11.04
CA GLY A 85 6.69 -15.77 -10.05
C GLY A 85 6.84 -15.23 -8.63
N GLN A 86 7.65 -14.18 -8.44
CA GLN A 86 7.89 -13.57 -7.13
C GLN A 86 6.88 -12.47 -6.82
N THR A 87 6.51 -12.35 -5.54
CA THR A 87 5.80 -11.18 -5.02
C THR A 87 6.85 -10.21 -4.45
N ILE A 88 6.96 -9.02 -5.05
CA ILE A 88 7.85 -7.97 -4.55
C ILE A 88 7.04 -6.99 -3.69
N VAL A 89 7.53 -6.76 -2.46
CA VAL A 89 6.85 -5.93 -1.48
C VAL A 89 7.58 -4.60 -1.35
N ALA A 90 6.94 -3.52 -1.79
CA ALA A 90 7.45 -2.16 -1.74
C ALA A 90 6.58 -1.31 -0.80
N ASP A 91 6.77 -1.45 0.51
CA ASP A 91 5.89 -0.86 1.54
C ASP A 91 6.64 -0.07 2.63
N GLY A 92 7.95 0.11 2.47
CA GLY A 92 8.80 0.80 3.44
C GLY A 92 9.15 -0.04 4.67
N GLY A 93 9.07 -1.38 4.56
CA GLY A 93 9.42 -2.36 5.59
C GLY A 93 8.26 -2.75 6.49
N ASN A 94 7.02 -2.50 6.08
CA ASN A 94 5.85 -2.73 6.93
C ASN A 94 5.56 -4.24 7.11
N LEU A 95 5.71 -5.03 6.05
CA LEU A 95 5.44 -6.46 6.08
C LEU A 95 6.32 -7.21 7.09
N ILE A 96 7.62 -6.90 7.16
CA ILE A 96 8.53 -7.62 8.05
C ILE A 96 8.21 -7.34 9.52
N VAL A 97 7.77 -6.11 9.81
CA VAL A 97 7.34 -5.70 11.15
C VAL A 97 6.03 -6.38 11.56
N LEU A 98 5.05 -6.45 10.66
CA LEU A 98 3.80 -7.19 10.89
C LEU A 98 4.07 -8.67 11.18
N ALA A 99 5.03 -9.27 10.49
CA ALA A 99 5.43 -10.66 10.73
C ALA A 99 6.14 -10.82 12.10
N SER A 100 6.96 -9.86 12.51
CA SER A 100 7.64 -9.88 13.82
C SER A 100 6.73 -9.61 15.02
N ASN A 101 5.67 -8.81 14.82
CA ASN A 101 4.70 -8.45 15.87
C ASN A 101 3.42 -9.30 15.84
N ALA A 102 3.34 -10.29 14.95
CA ALA A 102 2.26 -11.27 14.97
C ALA A 102 2.45 -12.15 16.21
N ASP A 103 1.76 -11.80 17.30
CA ASP A 103 1.54 -12.70 18.42
C ASP A 103 0.86 -13.95 17.85
N VAL A 104 1.64 -15.01 17.58
CA VAL A 104 1.09 -16.30 17.17
C VAL A 104 0.39 -16.84 18.40
N PRO A 105 -0.94 -17.01 18.41
CA PRO A 105 -1.60 -17.62 19.54
C PRO A 105 -1.16 -19.08 19.59
N VAL A 106 -0.17 -19.38 20.42
CA VAL A 106 0.16 -20.74 20.78
C VAL A 106 -1.05 -21.24 21.58
N LYS A 107 -1.92 -22.02 20.94
CA LYS A 107 -2.91 -22.81 21.68
C LYS A 107 -2.11 -23.65 22.67
N LYS A 108 -2.19 -23.31 23.97
CA LYS A 108 -1.69 -24.17 25.03
C LYS A 108 -2.44 -25.49 24.89
N THR A 109 -1.78 -26.50 24.33
CA THR A 109 -2.27 -27.88 24.36
C THR A 109 -2.37 -28.26 25.82
N THR A 110 -3.60 -28.33 26.32
CA THR A 110 -3.92 -28.84 27.65
C THR A 110 -3.31 -30.23 27.75
N GLN A 111 -2.32 -30.38 28.64
CA GLN A 111 -1.81 -31.69 29.03
C GLN A 111 -2.94 -32.42 29.77
N PHE A 112 -3.24 -33.64 29.33
CA PHE A 112 -4.09 -34.60 30.04
C PHE A 112 -3.29 -35.27 31.15
#